data_AF-A0A9P6W5V8-F1
#
_entry.id   AF-A0A9P6W5V8-F1
#
_cell.length_a   1.000
_cell.length_b   1.000
_cell.length_c   1.000
_cell.angle_alpha   90.00
_cell.angle_beta   90.00
_cell.angle_gamma   90.00
#
_symmetry.space_group_name_H-M   'P 1'
#
loop_
_entity.id
_entity.type
_entity.pdbx_description
1 polymer ?
#
loop_
_entity_poly.entity_id
_entity_poly.type
_entity_poly.pdbx_seq_one_letter_code
_entity_poly.pdbx_strand_id
1 'polypeptide(L)'
;MANALKQAGNKHFGAKEYAKAVKKYTEALTKNPSDDDAAVILANRSASYTLINKYDLAVADAQHAAERRPRWPKAQVRLAEALSRKLAFFQAEAAWKLAIEYSESEDDKKRYGVLMEQARQAAENSREKNKPNRPIYEKLDSPDDTWFARLMRAVEERRFDQAKTELFHAYTLSGLVDTILTDHAAFHITWTPKDGQSLLEKLTHILQAESTYGDFAKYLNGKWNGDKIIDDLDKQIAEKGRHQVRRMTASVIYGRIITAFLTTTSSQWGIAVESYKLAIDILEAGNRKWAATEDLDERGHVFSPTIIRSTRLQVLRCLIGGRQVAKTPAAKRAFSLSEIEKAARADTIPESFWGVGEDDPRFRLAFDSLPRWEAIAGLGFAHGNRAAEPLGDFPTGKVVFADLEEARKAAKYYDEAVAMMPDDFHDKPGLMWIALYYHLRAGGLRVAAIRDRVAAAERVEAILEPYFGRDSRKTEQYKFCKTQCDSLAHIPPSVNVKAIPTFRNPAGRDPRDFISEQIWKGLAGDAGVVDIIGLPDNLQ
;
A
#
# COMPACT_ATOMS: atom_id res chain seq x y z
N MET A 1 20.98 -45.19 -12.83
CA MET A 1 20.82 -45.13 -11.35
C MET A 1 19.52 -44.44 -10.93
N ALA A 2 19.13 -43.31 -11.54
CA ALA A 2 17.87 -42.61 -11.27
C ALA A 2 16.61 -43.49 -11.45
N ASN A 3 16.55 -44.31 -12.52
CA ASN A 3 15.39 -45.16 -12.81
C ASN A 3 15.10 -46.21 -11.73
N ALA A 4 16.14 -46.83 -11.16
CA ALA A 4 15.98 -47.79 -10.07
C ALA A 4 15.42 -47.14 -8.79
N LEU A 5 15.85 -45.90 -8.50
CA LEU A 5 15.32 -45.11 -7.37
C LEU A 5 13.88 -44.65 -7.63
N LYS A 6 13.54 -44.25 -8.86
CA LYS A 6 12.16 -43.98 -9.30
C LYS A 6 11.26 -45.20 -9.08
N GLN A 7 11.71 -46.38 -9.50
CA GLN A 7 10.96 -47.63 -9.30
C GLN A 7 10.82 -48.00 -7.82
N ALA A 8 11.86 -47.79 -7.00
CA ALA A 8 11.77 -47.96 -5.55
C ALA A 8 10.76 -46.99 -4.93
N GLY A 9 10.74 -45.73 -5.38
CA GLY A 9 9.72 -44.75 -5.02
C GLY A 9 8.31 -45.22 -5.39
N ASN A 10 8.12 -45.72 -6.61
CA ASN A 10 6.83 -46.27 -7.06
C ASN A 10 6.39 -47.47 -6.22
N LYS A 11 7.33 -48.35 -5.81
CA LYS A 11 7.05 -49.50 -4.93
C LYS A 11 6.56 -49.04 -3.56
N HIS A 12 7.25 -48.08 -2.94
CA HIS A 12 6.81 -47.49 -1.67
C HIS A 12 5.48 -46.75 -1.81
N PHE A 13 5.25 -46.06 -2.94
CA PHE A 13 3.98 -45.40 -3.23
C PHE A 13 2.83 -46.41 -3.32
N GLY A 14 3.02 -47.52 -4.03
CA GLY A 14 2.05 -48.62 -4.10
C GLY A 14 1.78 -49.29 -2.75
N ALA A 15 2.79 -49.36 -1.88
CA ALA A 15 2.67 -49.83 -0.50
C ALA A 15 2.05 -48.79 0.46
N LYS A 16 1.62 -47.62 -0.05
CA LYS A 16 1.10 -46.47 0.73
C LYS A 16 2.10 -45.88 1.73
N GLU A 17 3.39 -46.16 1.56
CA GLU A 17 4.49 -45.62 2.36
C GLU A 17 4.98 -44.29 1.78
N TYR A 18 4.09 -43.29 1.69
CA TYR A 18 4.32 -42.06 0.92
C TYR A 18 5.54 -41.25 1.37
N ALA A 19 5.85 -41.20 2.67
CA ALA A 19 7.06 -40.53 3.17
C ALA A 19 8.35 -41.22 2.68
N LYS A 20 8.37 -42.55 2.60
CA LYS A 20 9.49 -43.32 2.02
C LYS A 20 9.56 -43.11 0.51
N ALA A 21 8.42 -43.03 -0.17
CA ALA A 21 8.35 -42.72 -1.59
C ALA A 21 8.95 -41.33 -1.91
N VAL A 22 8.59 -40.30 -1.14
CA VAL A 22 9.18 -38.95 -1.24
C VAL A 22 10.69 -38.99 -1.12
N LYS A 23 11.22 -39.72 -0.13
CA LYS A 23 12.66 -39.87 0.07
C LYS A 23 13.33 -40.48 -1.18
N LYS A 24 12.76 -41.54 -1.73
CA LYS A 24 13.29 -42.22 -2.93
C LYS A 24 13.18 -41.39 -4.21
N TYR A 25 12.10 -40.64 -4.40
CA TYR A 25 12.00 -39.70 -5.52
C TYR A 25 13.00 -38.54 -5.39
N THR A 26 13.22 -38.05 -4.18
CA THR A 26 14.24 -37.01 -3.91
C THR A 26 15.63 -37.54 -4.21
N GLU A 27 15.98 -38.74 -3.73
CA GLU A 27 17.22 -39.42 -4.10
C GLU A 27 17.35 -39.58 -5.63
N ALA A 28 16.25 -39.93 -6.34
CA ALA A 28 16.26 -40.08 -7.79
C ALA A 28 16.56 -38.76 -8.52
N LEU A 29 16.03 -37.62 -8.05
CA LEU A 29 16.29 -36.29 -8.62
C LEU A 29 17.75 -35.85 -8.47
N THR A 30 18.45 -36.28 -7.40
CA THR A 30 19.89 -36.01 -7.23
C THR A 30 20.80 -36.75 -8.21
N LYS A 31 20.26 -37.69 -9.01
CA LYS A 31 21.01 -38.48 -9.99
C LYS A 31 20.94 -37.89 -11.40
N ASN A 32 20.62 -36.60 -11.52
CA ASN A 32 20.53 -35.85 -12.77
C ASN A 32 19.75 -36.60 -13.86
N PRO A 33 18.47 -36.93 -13.63
CA PRO A 33 17.61 -37.49 -14.67
C PRO A 33 17.47 -36.52 -15.85
N SER A 34 17.10 -37.03 -17.03
CA SER A 34 16.69 -36.17 -18.15
C SER A 34 15.48 -35.32 -17.76
N ASP A 35 15.21 -34.21 -18.45
CA ASP A 35 14.09 -33.34 -18.13
C ASP A 35 12.74 -34.08 -18.12
N ASP A 36 12.52 -35.01 -19.06
CA ASP A 36 11.33 -35.86 -19.11
C ASP A 36 11.23 -36.80 -17.89
N ASP A 37 12.33 -37.47 -17.50
CA ASP A 37 12.32 -38.33 -16.32
C ASP A 37 12.21 -37.51 -15.04
N ALA A 38 12.82 -36.32 -14.98
CA ALA A 38 12.71 -35.38 -13.87
C ALA A 38 11.26 -34.93 -13.70
N ALA A 39 10.57 -34.56 -14.79
CA ALA A 39 9.16 -34.20 -14.78
C ALA A 39 8.28 -35.33 -14.22
N VAL A 40 8.53 -36.59 -14.62
CA VAL A 40 7.81 -37.76 -14.10
C VAL A 40 8.08 -37.98 -12.61
N ILE A 41 9.34 -37.85 -12.18
CA ILE A 41 9.71 -38.03 -10.77
C ILE A 41 9.09 -36.92 -9.90
N LEU A 42 9.13 -35.67 -10.36
CA LEU A 42 8.51 -34.52 -9.70
C LEU A 42 7.00 -34.69 -9.60
N ALA A 43 6.32 -35.10 -10.67
CA ALA A 43 4.87 -35.39 -10.63
C ALA A 43 4.51 -36.52 -9.64
N ASN A 44 5.34 -37.56 -9.53
CA ASN A 44 5.12 -38.64 -8.57
C ASN A 44 5.43 -38.22 -7.12
N ARG A 45 6.44 -37.36 -6.93
CA ARG A 45 6.77 -36.79 -5.61
C ARG A 45 5.71 -35.79 -5.16
N SER A 46 5.19 -34.98 -6.07
CA SER A 46 4.02 -34.11 -5.85
C SER A 46 2.83 -34.92 -5.32
N ALA A 47 2.45 -36.01 -6.02
CA ALA A 47 1.37 -36.89 -5.58
C ALA A 47 1.60 -37.46 -4.17
N SER A 48 2.85 -37.82 -3.86
CA SER A 48 3.23 -38.33 -2.54
C SER A 48 3.13 -37.25 -1.48
N TYR A 49 3.55 -36.02 -1.77
CA TYR A 49 3.40 -34.86 -0.90
C TYR A 49 1.94 -34.51 -0.63
N THR A 50 1.08 -34.57 -1.65
CA THR A 50 -0.37 -34.39 -1.50
C THR A 50 -0.96 -35.39 -0.51
N LEU A 51 -0.55 -36.66 -0.57
CA LEU A 51 -1.06 -37.74 0.30
C LEU A 51 -0.53 -37.70 1.74
N ILE A 52 0.49 -36.90 2.02
CA ILE A 52 1.00 -36.64 3.38
C ILE A 52 0.74 -35.20 3.84
N ASN A 53 -0.25 -34.54 3.22
CA ASN A 53 -0.72 -33.19 3.55
C ASN A 53 0.35 -32.07 3.45
N LYS A 54 1.40 -32.26 2.65
CA LYS A 54 2.43 -31.24 2.39
C LYS A 54 2.13 -30.49 1.09
N TYR A 55 1.03 -29.74 1.07
CA TYR A 55 0.44 -29.23 -0.16
C TYR A 55 1.31 -28.20 -0.91
N ASP A 56 2.02 -27.31 -0.22
CA ASP A 56 2.90 -26.33 -0.86
C ASP A 56 4.04 -26.99 -1.63
N LEU A 57 4.67 -28.01 -1.03
CA LEU A 57 5.69 -28.81 -1.69
C LEU A 57 5.13 -29.60 -2.87
N ALA A 58 3.87 -30.06 -2.78
CA ALA A 58 3.20 -30.74 -3.87
C ALA A 58 2.91 -29.80 -5.06
N VAL A 59 2.49 -28.57 -4.79
CA VAL A 59 2.25 -27.52 -5.79
C VAL A 59 3.55 -27.16 -6.50
N ALA A 60 4.61 -26.88 -5.75
CA ALA A 60 5.92 -26.55 -6.31
C ALA A 60 6.46 -27.67 -7.20
N ASP A 61 6.40 -28.93 -6.75
CA ASP A 61 6.83 -30.07 -7.56
C ASP A 61 5.99 -30.25 -8.83
N ALA A 62 4.68 -29.99 -8.77
CA ALA A 62 3.81 -30.10 -9.94
C ALA A 62 4.04 -28.95 -10.95
N GLN A 63 4.30 -27.73 -10.47
CA GLN A 63 4.69 -26.59 -11.32
C GLN A 63 6.02 -26.86 -12.02
N HIS A 64 7.04 -27.29 -11.27
CA HIS A 64 8.32 -27.67 -11.86
C HIS A 64 8.18 -28.83 -12.86
N ALA A 65 7.30 -29.81 -12.60
CA ALA A 65 7.02 -30.87 -13.57
C ALA A 65 6.40 -30.33 -14.87
N ALA A 66 5.53 -29.33 -14.78
CA ALA A 66 4.89 -28.69 -15.94
C ALA A 66 5.88 -27.80 -16.73
N GLU A 67 6.83 -27.17 -16.06
CA GLU A 67 7.93 -26.42 -16.70
C GLU A 67 8.88 -27.35 -17.46
N ARG A 68 9.24 -28.47 -16.84
CA ARG A 68 10.17 -29.46 -17.43
C ARG A 68 9.56 -30.20 -18.62
N ARG A 69 8.24 -30.42 -18.60
CA ARG A 69 7.50 -31.02 -19.71
C ARG A 69 6.26 -30.18 -20.05
N PRO A 70 6.42 -29.14 -20.88
CA PRO A 70 5.33 -28.27 -21.29
C PRO A 70 4.20 -29.06 -21.98
N ARG A 71 2.97 -28.59 -21.80
CA ARG A 71 1.74 -29.22 -22.34
C ARG A 71 1.55 -30.69 -21.92
N TRP A 72 2.10 -31.11 -20.79
CA TRP A 72 1.87 -32.46 -20.27
C TRP A 72 0.64 -32.50 -19.33
N PRO A 73 -0.44 -33.23 -19.68
CA PRO A 73 -1.68 -33.22 -18.90
C PRO A 73 -1.48 -33.68 -17.46
N LYS A 74 -0.66 -34.71 -17.24
CA LYS A 74 -0.50 -35.31 -15.90
C LYS A 74 0.15 -34.35 -14.91
N ALA A 75 1.05 -33.46 -15.35
CA ALA A 75 1.59 -32.43 -14.46
C ALA A 75 0.51 -31.44 -14.01
N GLN A 76 -0.35 -31.02 -14.93
CA GLN A 76 -1.50 -30.15 -14.63
C GLN A 76 -2.52 -30.84 -13.72
N VAL A 77 -2.76 -32.14 -13.90
CA VAL A 77 -3.59 -32.94 -12.98
C VAL A 77 -3.01 -32.94 -11.57
N ARG A 78 -1.70 -33.18 -11.42
CA ARG A 78 -1.05 -33.14 -10.09
C ARG A 78 -1.12 -31.76 -9.45
N LEU A 79 -0.93 -30.71 -10.24
CA LEU A 79 -1.06 -29.33 -9.79
C LEU A 79 -2.49 -29.06 -9.32
N ALA A 80 -3.49 -29.43 -10.11
CA ALA A 80 -4.90 -29.24 -9.79
C ALA A 80 -5.33 -30.02 -8.54
N GLU A 81 -4.89 -31.27 -8.39
CA GLU A 81 -5.11 -32.09 -7.19
C GLU A 81 -4.48 -31.45 -5.94
N ALA A 82 -3.22 -31.01 -6.03
CA ALA A 82 -2.50 -30.36 -4.94
C ALA A 82 -3.15 -29.04 -4.53
N LEU A 83 -3.50 -28.19 -5.49
CA LEU A 83 -4.19 -26.91 -5.26
C LEU A 83 -5.60 -27.11 -4.68
N SER A 84 -6.32 -28.14 -5.12
CA SER A 84 -7.63 -28.50 -4.56
C SER A 84 -7.51 -28.89 -3.09
N ARG A 85 -6.47 -29.64 -2.71
CA ARG A 85 -6.20 -30.01 -1.32
C ARG A 85 -5.70 -28.84 -0.47
N LYS A 86 -4.99 -27.88 -1.08
CA LYS A 86 -4.59 -26.60 -0.47
C LYS A 86 -5.76 -25.61 -0.32
N LEU A 87 -6.96 -25.92 -0.85
CA LEU A 87 -8.12 -25.02 -0.91
C LEU A 87 -7.91 -23.79 -1.83
N ALA A 88 -6.93 -23.84 -2.73
CA ALA A 88 -6.66 -22.81 -3.74
C ALA A 88 -7.51 -23.02 -5.00
N PHE A 89 -8.84 -22.97 -4.83
CA PHE A 89 -9.80 -23.50 -5.80
C PHE A 89 -9.77 -22.82 -7.19
N PHE A 90 -9.55 -21.51 -7.26
CA PHE A 90 -9.47 -20.81 -8.54
C PHE A 90 -8.25 -21.25 -9.37
N GLN A 91 -7.11 -21.39 -8.70
CA GLN A 91 -5.88 -21.89 -9.33
C GLN A 91 -6.04 -23.37 -9.72
N ALA A 92 -6.72 -24.17 -8.88
CA ALA A 92 -7.03 -25.56 -9.19
C ALA A 92 -7.90 -25.70 -10.45
N GLU A 93 -8.93 -24.85 -10.59
CA GLU A 93 -9.80 -24.82 -11.78
C GLU A 93 -9.02 -24.47 -13.05
N ALA A 94 -8.12 -23.48 -12.98
CA ALA A 94 -7.24 -23.14 -14.10
C ALA A 94 -6.35 -24.33 -14.50
N ALA A 95 -5.76 -25.03 -13.53
CA ALA A 95 -4.94 -26.22 -13.78
C ALA A 95 -5.77 -27.38 -14.37
N TRP A 96 -7.02 -27.59 -13.92
CA TRP A 96 -7.93 -28.58 -14.50
C TRP A 96 -8.29 -28.26 -15.95
N LYS A 97 -8.56 -26.99 -16.28
CA LYS A 97 -8.82 -26.54 -17.65
C LYS A 97 -7.63 -26.83 -18.57
N LEU A 98 -6.42 -26.51 -18.13
CA LEU A 98 -5.20 -26.82 -18.88
C LEU A 98 -4.98 -28.34 -19.02
N ALA A 99 -5.28 -29.13 -17.99
CA ALA A 99 -5.20 -30.59 -18.07
C ALA A 99 -6.15 -31.18 -19.14
N ILE A 100 -7.37 -30.63 -19.25
CA ILE A 100 -8.35 -31.00 -20.28
C ILE A 100 -7.86 -30.58 -21.67
N GLU A 101 -7.38 -29.33 -21.81
CA GLU A 101 -6.89 -28.79 -23.07
C GLU A 101 -5.69 -29.58 -23.61
N TYR A 102 -4.77 -29.95 -22.73
CA TYR A 102 -3.56 -30.68 -23.11
C TYR A 102 -3.80 -32.17 -23.36
N SER A 103 -4.94 -32.72 -22.92
CA SER A 103 -5.24 -34.14 -23.08
C SER A 103 -5.63 -34.47 -24.50
N GLU A 104 -5.00 -35.48 -25.09
CA GLU A 104 -5.38 -36.01 -26.42
C GLU A 104 -6.49 -37.08 -26.31
N SER A 105 -6.66 -37.68 -25.13
CA SER A 105 -7.68 -38.71 -24.88
C SER A 105 -9.00 -38.09 -24.45
N GLU A 106 -10.07 -38.40 -25.18
CA GLU A 106 -11.43 -37.96 -24.85
C GLU A 106 -11.93 -38.54 -23.52
N ASP A 107 -11.50 -39.74 -23.15
CA ASP A 107 -11.85 -40.34 -21.86
C ASP A 107 -11.17 -39.61 -20.69
N ASP A 108 -9.91 -39.21 -20.86
CA ASP A 108 -9.19 -38.40 -19.89
C ASP A 108 -9.81 -37.00 -19.77
N LYS A 109 -10.22 -36.37 -20.88
CA LYS A 109 -10.94 -35.07 -20.85
C LYS A 109 -12.23 -35.16 -20.05
N LYS A 110 -13.05 -36.19 -20.30
CA LYS A 110 -14.29 -36.44 -19.53
C LYS A 110 -13.97 -36.64 -18.05
N ARG A 111 -12.97 -37.46 -17.74
CA ARG A 111 -12.55 -37.73 -16.36
C ARG A 111 -12.07 -36.47 -15.64
N TYR A 112 -11.24 -35.65 -16.27
CA TYR A 112 -10.76 -34.38 -15.70
C TYR A 112 -11.89 -33.37 -15.56
N GLY A 113 -12.84 -33.33 -16.49
CA GLY A 113 -14.06 -32.53 -16.37
C GLY A 113 -14.89 -32.91 -15.12
N VAL A 114 -15.07 -34.20 -14.86
CA VAL A 114 -15.76 -34.67 -13.64
C VAL A 114 -14.96 -34.30 -12.37
N LEU A 115 -13.64 -34.45 -12.38
CA LEU A 115 -12.79 -34.08 -11.25
C LEU A 115 -12.77 -32.57 -10.99
N MET A 116 -12.81 -31.76 -12.05
CA MET A 116 -12.95 -30.31 -11.97
C MET A 116 -14.29 -29.93 -11.33
N GLU A 117 -15.38 -30.56 -11.75
CA GLU A 117 -16.71 -30.31 -11.17
C GLU A 117 -16.80 -30.79 -9.72
N GLN A 118 -16.20 -31.93 -9.39
CA GLN A 118 -16.09 -32.38 -7.99
C GLN A 118 -15.26 -31.42 -7.14
N ALA A 119 -14.17 -30.87 -7.68
CA ALA A 119 -13.37 -29.86 -7.01
C ALA A 119 -14.13 -28.55 -6.85
N ARG A 120 -14.95 -28.16 -7.84
CA ARG A 120 -15.84 -27.00 -7.78
C ARG A 120 -16.92 -27.19 -6.73
N GLN A 121 -17.59 -28.35 -6.71
CA GLN A 121 -18.58 -28.68 -5.69
C GLN A 121 -17.94 -28.77 -4.30
N ALA A 122 -16.72 -29.30 -4.19
CA ALA A 122 -15.97 -29.30 -2.94
C ALA A 122 -15.56 -27.89 -2.51
N ALA A 123 -15.25 -27.00 -3.45
CA ALA A 123 -15.00 -25.59 -3.21
C ALA A 123 -16.26 -24.86 -2.75
N GLU A 124 -17.41 -25.14 -3.36
CA GLU A 124 -18.72 -24.61 -2.97
C GLU A 124 -19.13 -25.14 -1.59
N ASN A 125 -19.00 -26.45 -1.36
CA ASN A 125 -19.25 -27.08 -0.07
C ASN A 125 -18.27 -26.62 1.01
N SER A 126 -17.00 -26.36 0.66
CA SER A 126 -16.01 -25.78 1.58
C SER A 126 -16.29 -24.31 1.81
N ARG A 127 -16.75 -23.56 0.80
CA ARG A 127 -17.27 -22.19 0.96
C ARG A 127 -18.55 -22.16 1.77
N GLU A 128 -19.30 -23.26 1.82
CA GLU A 128 -20.57 -23.41 2.52
C GLU A 128 -20.41 -23.97 3.94
N LYS A 129 -19.37 -24.78 4.19
CA LYS A 129 -18.93 -25.24 5.53
C LYS A 129 -18.04 -24.22 6.24
N ASN A 130 -17.13 -23.60 5.48
CA ASN A 130 -16.39 -22.39 5.88
C ASN A 130 -17.10 -21.15 5.33
N LYS A 131 -18.42 -21.21 5.12
CA LYS A 131 -19.20 -19.99 5.22
C LYS A 131 -18.77 -19.48 6.60
N PRO A 132 -18.28 -18.24 6.71
CA PRO A 132 -18.32 -17.56 8.00
C PRO A 132 -19.70 -17.82 8.60
N ASN A 133 -19.86 -17.72 9.91
CA ASN A 133 -21.20 -17.41 10.38
C ASN A 133 -21.56 -16.05 9.75
N ARG A 134 -22.02 -16.07 8.49
CA ARG A 134 -22.71 -14.97 7.87
C ARG A 134 -23.84 -14.79 8.86
N PRO A 135 -24.04 -13.59 9.43
CA PRO A 135 -25.40 -13.29 9.81
C PRO A 135 -26.18 -13.66 8.57
N ILE A 136 -27.05 -14.64 8.73
CA ILE A 136 -28.03 -14.93 7.73
C ILE A 136 -28.54 -13.51 7.40
N TYR A 137 -28.49 -13.07 6.15
CA TYR A 137 -29.64 -12.32 5.69
C TYR A 137 -30.76 -13.36 5.79
N GLU A 138 -31.18 -13.62 7.04
CA GLU A 138 -32.41 -14.26 7.40
C GLU A 138 -33.37 -13.51 6.51
N LYS A 139 -34.19 -14.25 5.75
CA LYS A 139 -35.35 -13.63 5.12
C LYS A 139 -35.84 -12.60 6.12
N LEU A 140 -35.68 -11.32 5.79
CA LEU A 140 -35.87 -10.23 6.72
C LEU A 140 -37.20 -10.53 7.41
N ASP A 141 -37.17 -10.89 8.70
CA ASP A 141 -38.40 -11.28 9.42
C ASP A 141 -39.40 -10.11 9.34
N SER A 142 -38.85 -8.90 9.19
CA SER A 142 -39.48 -7.67 8.76
C SER A 142 -38.48 -6.83 7.94
N PRO A 143 -38.91 -5.97 6.99
CA PRO A 143 -38.09 -4.90 6.39
C PRO A 143 -37.29 -4.03 7.38
N ASP A 144 -37.67 -4.04 8.66
CA ASP A 144 -37.05 -3.30 9.76
C ASP A 144 -35.95 -4.08 10.52
N ASP A 145 -35.75 -5.37 10.23
CA ASP A 145 -34.83 -6.26 10.96
C ASP A 145 -33.50 -6.51 10.21
N THR A 146 -32.76 -5.44 9.90
CA THR A 146 -31.48 -5.53 9.18
C THR A 146 -30.35 -6.05 10.07
N TRP A 147 -29.27 -6.57 9.47
CA TRP A 147 -28.05 -6.95 10.22
C TRP A 147 -27.52 -5.79 11.08
N PHE A 148 -27.66 -4.56 10.59
CA PHE A 148 -27.25 -3.36 11.29
C PHE A 148 -28.19 -3.04 12.46
N ALA A 149 -29.51 -3.18 12.28
CA ALA A 149 -30.48 -3.05 13.38
C ALA A 149 -30.27 -4.12 14.48
N ARG A 150 -29.81 -5.31 14.12
CA ARG A 150 -29.41 -6.36 15.08
C ARG A 150 -28.12 -6.02 15.82
N LEU A 151 -27.12 -5.49 15.12
CA LEU A 151 -25.90 -4.96 15.73
C LEU A 151 -26.21 -3.83 16.73
N MET A 152 -27.05 -2.87 16.33
CA MET A 152 -27.44 -1.74 17.18
C MET A 152 -28.14 -2.20 18.46
N ARG A 153 -29.14 -3.09 18.35
CA ARG A 153 -29.81 -3.68 19.53
C ARG A 153 -28.81 -4.44 20.41
N ALA A 154 -27.91 -5.23 19.82
CA ALA A 154 -26.89 -5.93 20.57
C ALA A 154 -25.91 -5.00 21.30
N VAL A 155 -25.56 -3.85 20.70
CA VAL A 155 -24.72 -2.82 21.33
C VAL A 155 -25.46 -2.15 22.49
N GLU A 156 -26.71 -1.73 22.28
CA GLU A 156 -27.54 -1.09 23.30
C GLU A 156 -27.81 -2.03 24.49
N GLU A 157 -28.13 -3.28 24.22
CA GLU A 157 -28.48 -4.30 25.22
C GLU A 157 -27.24 -5.01 25.80
N ARG A 158 -26.05 -4.78 25.23
CA ARG A 158 -24.79 -5.50 25.53
C ARG A 158 -24.89 -7.02 25.34
N ARG A 159 -25.66 -7.48 24.34
CA ARG A 159 -25.93 -8.90 24.03
C ARG A 159 -25.38 -9.27 22.66
N PHE A 160 -24.06 -9.27 22.53
CA PHE A 160 -23.36 -9.50 21.25
C PHE A 160 -23.53 -10.92 20.68
N ASP A 161 -23.89 -11.89 21.51
CA ASP A 161 -24.32 -13.23 21.12
C ASP A 161 -25.60 -13.21 20.25
N GLN A 162 -26.46 -12.20 20.45
CA GLN A 162 -27.73 -12.07 19.74
C GLN A 162 -27.61 -11.37 18.38
N ALA A 163 -26.49 -10.67 18.13
CA ALA A 163 -26.27 -10.00 16.86
C ALA A 163 -26.20 -10.99 15.69
N LYS A 164 -25.95 -12.30 15.96
CA LYS A 164 -25.65 -13.36 14.97
C LYS A 164 -24.58 -12.96 13.93
N THR A 165 -23.82 -11.90 14.21
CA THR A 165 -22.72 -11.38 13.40
C THR A 165 -21.44 -11.78 14.12
N GLU A 166 -20.53 -12.48 13.45
CA GLU A 166 -19.19 -12.64 14.00
C GLU A 166 -18.49 -11.28 13.95
N LEU A 167 -18.54 -10.52 15.05
CA LEU A 167 -17.89 -9.20 15.16
C LEU A 167 -16.41 -9.29 14.75
N PHE A 168 -15.69 -10.28 15.28
CA PHE A 168 -14.30 -10.54 14.94
C PHE A 168 -14.08 -11.29 13.63
N HIS A 169 -15.04 -11.28 12.70
CA HIS A 169 -14.82 -11.90 11.41
C HIS A 169 -13.72 -11.16 10.65
N ALA A 170 -12.85 -11.92 9.98
CA ALA A 170 -11.70 -11.38 9.28
C ALA A 170 -12.09 -10.18 8.40
N TYR A 171 -13.22 -10.22 7.71
CA TYR A 171 -13.61 -9.20 6.74
C TYR A 171 -14.28 -7.93 7.32
N THR A 172 -14.64 -7.89 8.62
CA THR A 172 -15.35 -6.72 9.18
C THR A 172 -14.48 -5.47 9.18
N LEU A 173 -13.26 -5.58 9.73
CA LEU A 173 -12.31 -4.45 9.80
C LEU A 173 -11.12 -4.60 8.86
N SER A 174 -10.69 -5.82 8.51
CA SER A 174 -9.48 -5.98 7.67
C SER A 174 -9.67 -5.39 6.27
N GLY A 175 -10.79 -5.67 5.59
CA GLY A 175 -11.03 -5.12 4.25
C GLY A 175 -11.12 -3.59 4.26
N LEU A 176 -11.64 -3.02 5.35
CA LEU A 176 -11.65 -1.57 5.58
C LEU A 176 -10.22 -1.03 5.74
N VAL A 177 -9.43 -1.68 6.59
CA VAL A 177 -8.03 -1.29 6.83
C VAL A 177 -7.19 -1.45 5.58
N ASP A 178 -7.32 -2.56 4.85
CA ASP A 178 -6.63 -2.79 3.58
C ASP A 178 -6.93 -1.65 2.60
N THR A 179 -8.21 -1.27 2.47
CA THR A 179 -8.60 -0.12 1.64
C THR A 179 -7.96 1.18 2.11
N ILE A 180 -8.03 1.50 3.41
CA ILE A 180 -7.39 2.71 3.99
C ILE A 180 -5.89 2.73 3.72
N LEU A 181 -5.23 1.57 3.83
CA LEU A 181 -3.79 1.43 3.72
C LEU A 181 -3.29 1.40 2.27
N THR A 182 -4.09 0.92 1.31
CA THR A 182 -3.73 0.90 -0.12
C THR A 182 -4.16 2.16 -0.85
N ASP A 183 -5.46 2.51 -0.79
CA ASP A 183 -6.00 3.70 -1.43
C ASP A 183 -7.39 4.05 -0.85
N HIS A 184 -7.44 5.14 -0.10
CA HIS A 184 -8.68 5.63 0.50
C HIS A 184 -9.63 6.28 -0.51
N ALA A 185 -9.19 6.61 -1.74
CA ALA A 185 -10.06 7.13 -2.79
C ALA A 185 -11.04 6.06 -3.31
N ALA A 186 -10.72 4.77 -3.16
CA ALA A 186 -11.61 3.66 -3.49
C ALA A 186 -12.74 3.46 -2.46
N PHE A 187 -12.72 4.23 -1.37
CA PHE A 187 -13.62 4.05 -0.25
C PHE A 187 -15.03 4.60 -0.52
N HIS A 188 -16.01 3.70 -0.56
CA HIS A 188 -17.43 4.04 -0.58
C HIS A 188 -18.22 3.05 0.28
N ILE A 189 -18.76 3.50 1.43
CA ILE A 189 -19.83 2.77 2.11
C ILE A 189 -21.14 3.42 1.67
N THR A 190 -21.92 2.69 0.88
CA THR A 190 -23.17 3.20 0.31
C THR A 190 -24.12 3.59 1.43
N TRP A 191 -24.43 4.89 1.51
CA TRP A 191 -25.52 5.35 2.34
C TRP A 191 -26.83 4.73 1.83
N THR A 192 -27.60 4.17 2.74
CA THR A 192 -28.91 3.57 2.48
C THR A 192 -29.96 4.45 3.14
N PRO A 193 -30.98 4.94 2.39
CA PRO A 193 -32.07 5.74 2.95
C PRO A 193 -32.79 5.09 4.14
N LYS A 194 -32.69 3.75 4.26
CA LYS A 194 -33.29 2.95 5.32
C LYS A 194 -32.58 3.07 6.67
N ASP A 195 -31.28 3.36 6.71
CA ASP A 195 -30.53 3.30 7.97
C ASP A 195 -30.46 4.66 8.67
N GLY A 196 -30.71 5.76 7.96
CA GLY A 196 -30.68 7.13 8.51
C GLY A 196 -29.31 7.60 9.04
N GLN A 197 -28.33 6.71 9.16
CA GLN A 197 -27.04 6.95 9.79
C GLN A 197 -25.93 7.24 8.77
N SER A 198 -25.05 8.14 9.15
CA SER A 198 -23.79 8.43 8.47
C SER A 198 -22.84 7.24 8.54
N LEU A 199 -21.91 7.19 7.60
CA LEU A 199 -20.76 6.29 7.63
C LEU A 199 -20.02 6.31 8.98
N LEU A 200 -19.85 7.51 9.54
CA LEU A 200 -19.12 7.72 10.78
C LEU A 200 -19.80 7.01 11.95
N GLU A 201 -21.12 7.11 12.05
CA GLU A 201 -21.91 6.43 13.07
C GLU A 201 -21.79 4.91 12.90
N LYS A 202 -21.92 4.41 11.67
CA LYS A 202 -21.79 2.97 11.38
C LYS A 202 -20.44 2.40 11.83
N LEU A 203 -19.33 3.07 11.50
CA LEU A 203 -18.00 2.63 11.91
C LEU A 203 -17.77 2.75 13.42
N THR A 204 -18.30 3.80 14.05
CA THR A 204 -18.22 3.99 15.51
C THR A 204 -18.91 2.85 16.25
N HIS A 205 -20.10 2.44 15.79
CA HIS A 205 -20.83 1.31 16.40
C HIS A 205 -20.10 -0.02 16.26
N ILE A 206 -19.50 -0.29 15.10
CA ILE A 206 -18.70 -1.51 14.88
C ILE A 206 -17.49 -1.53 15.82
N LEU A 207 -16.73 -0.44 15.91
CA LEU A 207 -15.58 -0.34 16.82
C LEU A 207 -15.98 -0.51 18.29
N GLN A 208 -17.10 0.10 18.70
CA GLN A 208 -17.61 -0.03 20.06
C GLN A 208 -18.01 -1.49 20.37
N ALA A 209 -18.69 -2.16 19.44
CA ALA A 209 -19.09 -3.55 19.58
C ALA A 209 -17.87 -4.48 19.72
N GLU A 210 -16.88 -4.34 18.83
CA GLU A 210 -15.65 -5.14 18.91
C GLU A 210 -14.88 -4.89 20.21
N SER A 211 -14.74 -3.63 20.62
CA SER A 211 -14.01 -3.28 21.86
C SER A 211 -14.65 -3.85 23.11
N THR A 212 -15.99 -3.93 23.12
CA THR A 212 -16.75 -4.50 24.24
C THR A 212 -16.67 -6.03 24.21
N TYR A 213 -16.88 -6.65 23.06
CA TYR A 213 -16.83 -8.09 22.90
C TYR A 213 -15.43 -8.67 23.17
N GLY A 214 -14.38 -7.93 22.84
CA GLY A 214 -12.98 -8.35 23.07
C GLY A 214 -12.39 -7.88 24.38
N ASP A 215 -13.13 -7.13 25.20
CA ASP A 215 -12.62 -6.53 26.44
C ASP A 215 -11.28 -5.78 26.25
N PHE A 216 -11.20 -5.03 25.16
CA PHE A 216 -9.99 -4.26 24.80
C PHE A 216 -10.21 -2.75 24.82
N ALA A 217 -11.42 -2.28 25.15
CA ALA A 217 -11.71 -0.86 25.33
C ALA A 217 -10.74 -0.19 26.33
N LYS A 218 -10.23 -0.96 27.31
CA LYS A 218 -9.20 -0.50 28.26
C LYS A 218 -7.93 0.01 27.59
N TYR A 219 -7.54 -0.52 26.42
CA TYR A 219 -6.35 -0.09 25.69
C TYR A 219 -6.56 1.22 24.93
N LEU A 220 -7.80 1.71 24.82
CA LEU A 220 -8.11 2.93 24.08
C LEU A 220 -7.73 4.21 24.84
N ASN A 221 -7.49 4.12 26.15
CA ASN A 221 -7.02 5.27 26.95
C ASN A 221 -5.50 5.52 26.76
N GLY A 222 -5.06 6.76 26.96
CA GLY A 222 -3.66 7.18 26.73
C GLY A 222 -2.60 6.63 27.70
N LYS A 223 -2.90 5.58 28.50
CA LYS A 223 -1.96 4.98 29.46
C LYS A 223 -1.19 3.78 28.91
N TRP A 224 -1.60 3.29 27.74
CA TRP A 224 -1.05 2.07 27.12
C TRP A 224 -0.07 2.40 26.00
N ASN A 225 0.96 1.57 25.89
CA ASN A 225 1.88 1.53 24.75
C ASN A 225 1.88 0.11 24.14
N GLY A 226 2.56 -0.06 23.01
CA GLY A 226 2.60 -1.32 22.26
C GLY A 226 3.05 -2.50 23.11
N ASP A 227 4.18 -2.37 23.81
CA ASP A 227 4.73 -3.44 24.64
C ASP A 227 3.76 -3.86 25.76
N LYS A 228 3.15 -2.91 26.49
CA LYS A 228 2.18 -3.22 27.56
C LYS A 228 0.92 -3.90 27.02
N ILE A 229 0.44 -3.48 25.85
CA ILE A 229 -0.74 -4.09 25.21
C ILE A 229 -0.42 -5.53 24.82
N ILE A 230 0.72 -5.75 24.17
CA ILE A 230 1.15 -7.08 23.75
C ILE A 230 1.38 -8.01 24.95
N ASP A 231 2.03 -7.53 26.02
CA ASP A 231 2.21 -8.32 27.24
C ASP A 231 0.88 -8.68 27.93
N ASP A 232 -0.11 -7.79 27.91
CA ASP A 232 -1.45 -8.09 28.45
C ASP A 232 -2.22 -9.08 27.56
N LEU A 233 -2.08 -8.99 26.24
CA LEU A 233 -2.67 -9.94 25.29
C LEU A 233 -2.01 -11.32 25.38
N ASP A 234 -0.68 -11.36 25.54
CA ASP A 234 0.12 -12.58 25.69
C ASP A 234 -0.31 -13.39 26.92
N LYS A 235 -0.51 -12.72 28.06
CA LYS A 235 -1.02 -13.35 29.29
C LYS A 235 -2.41 -13.98 29.10
N GLN A 236 -3.24 -13.36 28.28
CA GLN A 236 -4.60 -13.86 28.01
C GLN A 236 -4.61 -15.12 27.13
N ILE A 237 -3.49 -15.50 26.50
CA ILE A 237 -3.42 -16.70 25.64
C ILE A 237 -3.75 -17.96 26.44
N ALA A 238 -3.27 -18.05 27.69
CA ALA A 238 -3.50 -19.21 28.54
C ALA A 238 -4.99 -19.41 28.91
N GLU A 239 -5.74 -18.30 29.04
CA GLU A 239 -7.15 -18.31 29.47
C GLU A 239 -8.13 -18.36 28.30
N LYS A 240 -7.88 -17.55 27.26
CA LYS A 240 -8.79 -17.35 26.12
C LYS A 240 -8.43 -18.19 24.88
N GLY A 241 -7.22 -18.75 24.86
CA GLY A 241 -6.66 -19.46 23.71
C GLY A 241 -6.06 -18.53 22.66
N ARG A 242 -5.01 -19.01 21.97
CA ARG A 242 -4.25 -18.21 20.99
C ARG A 242 -5.10 -17.63 19.88
N HIS A 243 -6.06 -18.41 19.37
CA HIS A 243 -6.95 -17.99 18.28
C HIS A 243 -7.78 -16.76 18.66
N GLN A 244 -8.36 -16.73 19.86
CA GLN A 244 -9.15 -15.61 20.33
C GLN A 244 -8.28 -14.36 20.54
N VAL A 245 -7.10 -14.53 21.13
CA VAL A 245 -6.14 -13.43 21.33
C VAL A 245 -5.66 -12.86 19.99
N ARG A 246 -5.41 -13.70 18.98
CA ARG A 246 -5.07 -13.25 17.62
C ARG A 246 -6.16 -12.33 17.06
N ARG A 247 -7.44 -12.73 17.17
CA ARG A 247 -8.58 -11.91 16.70
C ARG A 247 -8.65 -10.58 17.43
N MET A 248 -8.57 -10.60 18.77
CA MET A 248 -8.55 -9.39 19.59
C MET A 248 -7.39 -8.46 19.23
N THR A 249 -6.20 -9.01 19.00
CA THR A 249 -5.01 -8.24 18.63
C THR A 249 -5.22 -7.51 17.31
N ALA A 250 -5.74 -8.21 16.30
CA ALA A 250 -6.07 -7.60 15.01
C ALA A 250 -7.09 -6.47 15.17
N SER A 251 -8.15 -6.68 15.96
CA SER A 251 -9.17 -5.65 16.24
C SER A 251 -8.62 -4.42 16.94
N VAL A 252 -7.69 -4.57 17.90
CA VAL A 252 -7.03 -3.43 18.54
C VAL A 252 -6.23 -2.62 17.52
N ILE A 253 -5.45 -3.28 16.67
CA ILE A 253 -4.63 -2.62 15.64
C ILE A 253 -5.52 -1.94 14.59
N TYR A 254 -6.48 -2.67 14.04
CA TYR A 254 -7.41 -2.16 13.03
C TYR A 254 -8.27 -1.02 13.58
N GLY A 255 -8.76 -1.14 14.81
CA GLY A 255 -9.48 -0.06 15.47
C GLY A 255 -8.65 1.21 15.61
N ARG A 256 -7.33 1.10 15.86
CA ARG A 256 -6.44 2.27 15.87
C ARG A 256 -6.26 2.89 14.49
N ILE A 257 -6.08 2.09 13.44
CA ILE A 257 -5.93 2.56 12.06
C ILE A 257 -7.21 3.27 11.58
N ILE A 258 -8.37 2.68 11.85
CA ILE A 258 -9.67 3.25 11.47
C ILE A 258 -9.95 4.52 12.26
N THR A 259 -9.70 4.52 13.57
CA THR A 259 -9.84 5.73 14.40
C THR A 259 -8.97 6.85 13.85
N ALA A 260 -7.71 6.54 13.51
CA ALA A 260 -6.80 7.52 12.94
C ALA A 260 -7.35 8.09 11.63
N PHE A 261 -7.78 7.23 10.70
CA PHE A 261 -8.41 7.64 9.45
C PHE A 261 -9.63 8.55 9.68
N LEU A 262 -10.56 8.18 10.56
CA LEU A 262 -11.74 9.00 10.89
C LEU A 262 -11.36 10.36 11.48
N THR A 263 -10.30 10.44 12.26
CA THR A 263 -9.82 11.72 12.79
C THR A 263 -9.16 12.59 11.72
N THR A 264 -8.54 12.01 10.68
CA THR A 264 -8.03 12.78 9.53
C THR A 264 -9.17 13.43 8.73
N THR A 265 -10.29 12.73 8.52
CA THR A 265 -11.43 13.30 7.78
C THR A 265 -12.06 14.49 8.52
N SER A 266 -11.90 14.52 9.85
CA SER A 266 -12.31 15.63 10.72
C SER A 266 -11.21 16.67 10.94
N SER A 267 -10.10 16.64 10.18
CA SER A 267 -8.94 17.53 10.32
C SER A 267 -8.26 17.50 11.70
N GLN A 268 -8.43 16.43 12.47
CA GLN A 268 -7.82 16.20 13.78
C GLN A 268 -6.47 15.47 13.64
N TRP A 269 -5.54 16.10 12.90
CA TRP A 269 -4.26 15.49 12.50
C TRP A 269 -3.40 14.96 13.64
N GLY A 270 -3.38 15.66 14.79
CA GLY A 270 -2.59 15.22 15.94
C GLY A 270 -3.06 13.89 16.52
N ILE A 271 -4.38 13.74 16.68
CA ILE A 271 -5.00 12.50 17.18
C ILE A 271 -4.80 11.35 16.18
N ALA A 272 -4.85 11.66 14.87
CA ALA A 272 -4.56 10.68 13.83
C ALA A 272 -3.11 10.16 13.92
N VAL A 273 -2.13 11.06 14.06
CA VAL A 273 -0.71 10.70 14.21
C VAL A 273 -0.50 9.84 15.45
N GLU A 274 -1.07 10.21 16.60
CA GLU A 274 -0.97 9.42 17.84
C GLU A 274 -1.57 8.02 17.68
N SER A 275 -2.75 7.93 17.06
CA SER A 275 -3.43 6.65 16.84
C SER A 275 -2.67 5.73 15.89
N TYR A 276 -2.14 6.25 14.77
CA TYR A 276 -1.29 5.46 13.87
C TYR A 276 0.05 5.07 14.52
N LYS A 277 0.70 5.97 15.25
CA LYS A 277 1.95 5.66 15.97
C LYS A 277 1.76 4.53 16.99
N LEU A 278 0.63 4.52 17.72
CA LEU A 278 0.32 3.42 18.63
C LEU A 278 0.00 2.11 17.89
N ALA A 279 -0.67 2.17 16.73
CA ALA A 279 -0.85 0.97 15.90
C ALA A 279 0.49 0.36 15.48
N ILE A 280 1.45 1.20 15.04
CA ILE A 280 2.81 0.78 14.70
C ILE A 280 3.54 0.21 15.92
N ASP A 281 3.43 0.84 17.08
CA ASP A 281 4.06 0.36 18.32
C ASP A 281 3.55 -1.03 18.70
N ILE A 282 2.24 -1.28 18.60
CA ILE A 282 1.64 -2.61 18.82
C ILE A 282 2.14 -3.62 17.78
N LEU A 283 2.16 -3.24 16.51
CA LEU A 283 2.64 -4.10 15.42
C LEU A 283 4.10 -4.51 15.61
N GLU A 284 4.96 -3.58 15.99
CA GLU A 284 6.38 -3.84 16.24
C GLU A 284 6.58 -4.66 17.52
N ALA A 285 5.86 -4.33 18.60
CA ALA A 285 5.92 -5.09 19.85
C ALA A 285 5.49 -6.55 19.66
N GLY A 286 4.39 -6.79 18.93
CA GLY A 286 3.93 -8.15 18.64
C GLY A 286 4.91 -8.91 17.73
N ASN A 287 5.54 -8.23 16.76
CA ASN A 287 6.62 -8.82 15.98
C ASN A 287 7.84 -9.17 16.84
N ARG A 288 8.28 -8.28 17.73
CA ARG A 288 9.39 -8.58 18.66
C ARG A 288 9.07 -9.77 19.58
N LYS A 289 7.84 -9.85 20.07
CA LYS A 289 7.40 -10.86 21.03
C LYS A 289 7.19 -12.24 20.38
N TRP A 290 6.48 -12.30 19.26
CA TRP A 290 5.95 -13.56 18.72
C TRP A 290 6.66 -14.06 17.45
N ALA A 291 7.41 -13.22 16.71
CA ALA A 291 8.00 -13.64 15.41
C ALA A 291 9.02 -14.79 15.51
N ALA A 292 9.65 -14.97 16.67
CA ALA A 292 10.66 -16.00 16.88
C ALA A 292 10.04 -17.41 16.99
N THR A 293 8.76 -17.50 17.34
CA THR A 293 8.07 -18.77 17.65
C THR A 293 6.82 -19.00 16.82
N GLU A 294 6.18 -17.94 16.34
CA GLU A 294 4.92 -17.98 15.60
C GLU A 294 5.13 -17.45 14.18
N ASP A 295 4.58 -18.14 13.18
CA ASP A 295 4.45 -17.60 11.82
C ASP A 295 3.25 -16.63 11.71
N LEU A 296 3.04 -16.05 10.52
CA LEU A 296 1.90 -15.13 10.30
C LEU A 296 0.54 -15.83 10.34
N ASP A 297 0.47 -17.14 10.07
CA ASP A 297 -0.78 -17.89 10.18
C ASP A 297 -1.15 -18.14 11.64
N GLU A 298 -0.18 -18.18 12.55
CA GLU A 298 -0.41 -18.31 13.98
C GLU A 298 -0.67 -16.95 14.67
N ARG A 299 0.22 -15.97 14.47
CA ARG A 299 0.09 -14.65 15.13
C ARG A 299 -0.81 -13.65 14.42
N GLY A 300 -1.08 -13.89 13.15
CA GLY A 300 -1.94 -13.08 12.29
C GLY A 300 -1.18 -12.26 11.26
N HIS A 301 -1.74 -12.25 10.05
CA HIS A 301 -1.30 -11.43 8.91
C HIS A 301 -1.34 -9.92 9.15
N VAL A 302 -2.02 -9.46 10.21
CA VAL A 302 -1.94 -8.06 10.66
C VAL A 302 -0.50 -7.62 10.95
N PHE A 303 0.37 -8.56 11.34
CA PHE A 303 1.79 -8.31 11.59
C PHE A 303 2.68 -8.33 10.34
N SER A 304 2.09 -8.41 9.14
CA SER A 304 2.86 -8.42 7.91
C SER A 304 3.69 -7.13 7.76
N PRO A 305 4.85 -7.20 7.09
CA PRO A 305 5.65 -6.02 6.77
C PRO A 305 4.87 -4.97 5.96
N THR A 306 3.94 -5.39 5.11
CA THR A 306 3.12 -4.50 4.28
C THR A 306 2.18 -3.64 5.13
N ILE A 307 1.51 -4.20 6.14
CA ILE A 307 0.64 -3.44 7.03
C ILE A 307 1.44 -2.40 7.82
N ILE A 308 2.63 -2.77 8.32
CA ILE A 308 3.50 -1.84 9.07
C ILE A 308 3.95 -0.70 8.18
N ARG A 309 4.44 -1.01 6.97
CA ARG A 309 4.91 0.00 6.01
C ARG A 309 3.79 0.96 5.62
N SER A 310 2.64 0.44 5.22
CA SER A 310 1.51 1.28 4.83
C SER A 310 1.00 2.12 6.00
N THR A 311 1.01 1.59 7.23
CA THR A 311 0.65 2.39 8.42
C THR A 311 1.66 3.51 8.69
N ARG A 312 2.98 3.27 8.51
CA ARG A 312 4.01 4.31 8.57
C ARG A 312 3.81 5.38 7.50
N LEU A 313 3.43 4.99 6.29
CA LEU A 313 3.10 5.93 5.22
C LEU A 313 1.91 6.83 5.61
N GLN A 314 0.88 6.29 6.26
CA GLN A 314 -0.24 7.11 6.77
C GLN A 314 0.21 8.12 7.83
N VAL A 315 1.17 7.76 8.70
CA VAL A 315 1.78 8.73 9.64
C VAL A 315 2.43 9.88 8.87
N LEU A 316 3.24 9.57 7.84
CA LEU A 316 3.87 10.60 7.00
C LEU A 316 2.83 11.52 6.37
N ARG A 317 1.79 10.96 5.75
CA ARG A 317 0.67 11.72 5.16
C ARG A 317 -0.01 12.64 6.18
N CYS A 318 -0.27 12.14 7.40
CA CYS A 318 -0.86 12.94 8.47
C CYS A 318 0.05 14.08 8.94
N LEU A 319 1.36 13.84 9.04
CA LEU A 319 2.33 14.87 9.41
C LEU A 319 2.41 15.97 8.36
N ILE A 320 2.41 15.60 7.07
CA ILE A 320 2.39 16.54 5.94
C ILE A 320 1.07 17.33 5.92
N GLY A 321 -0.09 16.66 6.02
CA GLY A 321 -1.40 17.31 6.04
C GLY A 321 -1.55 18.28 7.22
N GLY A 322 -1.17 17.84 8.42
CA GLY A 322 -1.13 18.69 9.62
C GLY A 322 -0.21 19.90 9.46
N ARG A 323 0.94 19.74 8.81
CA ARG A 323 1.88 20.84 8.51
C ARG A 323 1.29 21.83 7.51
N GLN A 324 0.62 21.38 6.47
CA GLN A 324 0.03 22.25 5.43
C GLN A 324 -1.05 23.17 6.00
N VAL A 325 -1.84 22.69 6.98
CA VAL A 325 -2.89 23.51 7.62
C VAL A 325 -2.39 24.30 8.84
N ALA A 326 -1.15 24.08 9.30
CA ALA A 326 -0.61 24.70 10.49
C ALA A 326 -0.31 26.20 10.30
N LYS A 327 -1.17 27.05 10.87
CA LYS A 327 -1.02 28.52 10.80
C LYS A 327 -0.13 29.11 11.89
N THR A 328 -0.08 28.50 13.07
CA THR A 328 0.68 29.03 14.22
C THR A 328 2.06 28.38 14.36
N PRO A 329 3.06 29.07 14.94
CA PRO A 329 4.36 28.47 15.23
C PRO A 329 4.25 27.22 16.12
N ALA A 330 3.30 27.19 17.07
CA ALA A 330 3.05 26.04 17.91
C ALA A 330 2.55 24.82 17.11
N ALA A 331 1.56 25.02 16.21
CA ALA A 331 1.08 23.95 15.33
C ALA A 331 2.19 23.48 14.37
N LYS A 332 3.00 24.40 13.83
CA LYS A 332 4.15 24.09 12.98
C LYS A 332 5.23 23.27 13.72
N ARG A 333 5.39 23.47 15.04
CA ARG A 333 6.28 22.64 15.88
C ARG A 333 5.70 21.25 16.15
N ALA A 334 4.38 21.14 16.34
CA ALA A 334 3.71 19.85 16.52
C ALA A 334 3.85 18.96 15.26
N PHE A 335 3.85 19.57 14.08
CA PHE A 335 4.13 18.91 12.79
C PHE A 335 5.51 19.36 12.24
N SER A 336 6.56 19.07 13.00
CA SER A 336 7.91 19.52 12.66
C SER A 336 8.44 18.86 11.38
N LEU A 337 9.25 19.60 10.64
CA LEU A 337 9.90 19.09 9.42
C LEU A 337 10.86 17.92 9.73
N SER A 338 11.48 17.93 10.91
CA SER A 338 12.35 16.84 11.39
C SER A 338 11.58 15.53 11.58
N GLU A 339 10.38 15.59 12.17
CA GLU A 339 9.52 14.40 12.32
C GLU A 339 9.02 13.88 10.97
N ILE A 340 8.73 14.77 10.00
CA ILE A 340 8.37 14.38 8.62
C ILE A 340 9.54 13.62 7.97
N GLU A 341 10.76 14.14 8.07
CA GLU A 341 11.94 13.45 7.52
C GLU A 341 12.21 12.11 8.19
N LYS A 342 12.07 12.04 9.52
CA LYS A 342 12.21 10.80 10.26
C LYS A 342 11.18 9.76 9.79
N ALA A 343 9.92 10.16 9.61
CA ALA A 343 8.87 9.28 9.11
C ALA A 343 9.15 8.82 7.68
N ALA A 344 9.60 9.72 6.79
CA ALA A 344 9.98 9.39 5.43
C ALA A 344 11.16 8.39 5.36
N ARG A 345 12.16 8.51 6.25
CA ARG A 345 13.33 7.61 6.28
C ARG A 345 13.06 6.27 6.97
N ALA A 346 11.91 6.09 7.63
CA ALA A 346 11.55 4.86 8.34
C ALA A 346 11.02 3.75 7.43
N ASP A 347 11.04 3.95 6.12
CA ASP A 347 10.60 2.97 5.13
C ASP A 347 11.64 1.85 4.93
N THR A 348 11.31 0.64 5.41
CA THR A 348 12.25 -0.49 5.43
C THR A 348 11.54 -1.82 5.19
N ILE A 349 11.24 -2.15 3.92
CA ILE A 349 11.00 -3.55 3.53
C ILE A 349 12.24 -4.06 2.79
N PRO A 350 12.90 -5.13 3.25
CA PRO A 350 14.07 -5.67 2.57
C PRO A 350 13.67 -6.31 1.23
N GLU A 351 14.56 -6.25 0.23
CA GLU A 351 14.27 -6.78 -1.11
C GLU A 351 13.91 -8.28 -1.09
N SER A 352 14.45 -9.01 -0.12
CA SER A 352 14.14 -10.43 0.10
C SER A 352 12.67 -10.71 0.42
N PHE A 353 11.92 -9.72 0.90
CA PHE A 353 10.47 -9.86 1.14
C PHE A 353 9.70 -10.09 -0.17
N TRP A 354 10.20 -9.54 -1.28
CA TRP A 354 9.55 -9.61 -2.60
C TRP A 354 9.92 -10.88 -3.38
N GLY A 355 10.82 -11.71 -2.83
CA GLY A 355 11.32 -12.90 -3.50
C GLY A 355 10.35 -14.08 -3.44
N VAL A 356 9.89 -14.48 -4.63
CA VAL A 356 9.10 -15.68 -4.98
C VAL A 356 7.57 -15.50 -4.94
N GLY A 357 6.99 -15.13 -6.10
CA GLY A 357 5.57 -15.37 -6.42
C GLY A 357 4.64 -14.16 -6.46
N GLU A 358 5.09 -12.97 -6.07
CA GLU A 358 4.29 -11.73 -6.05
C GLU A 358 4.78 -10.69 -7.07
N ASP A 359 4.83 -11.09 -8.35
CA ASP A 359 5.04 -10.19 -9.48
C ASP A 359 3.75 -9.44 -9.90
N ASP A 360 2.70 -9.42 -9.06
CA ASP A 360 1.50 -8.62 -9.34
C ASP A 360 1.87 -7.13 -9.33
N PRO A 361 1.83 -6.43 -10.48
CA PRO A 361 2.23 -5.03 -10.56
C PRO A 361 1.38 -4.14 -9.64
N ARG A 362 0.13 -4.51 -9.36
CA ARG A 362 -0.77 -3.76 -8.47
C ARG A 362 -0.31 -3.87 -7.02
N PHE A 363 0.13 -5.06 -6.62
CA PHE A 363 0.64 -5.31 -5.27
C PHE A 363 1.97 -4.59 -5.06
N ARG A 364 2.89 -4.68 -6.03
CA ARG A 364 4.16 -3.94 -6.03
C ARG A 364 3.93 -2.43 -6.03
N LEU A 365 2.96 -1.95 -6.80
CA LEU A 365 2.56 -0.54 -6.78
C LEU A 365 2.12 -0.10 -5.37
N ALA A 366 1.14 -0.80 -4.79
CA ALA A 366 0.53 -0.42 -3.52
C ALA A 366 1.46 -0.52 -2.31
N PHE A 367 2.31 -1.54 -2.27
CA PHE A 367 3.12 -1.86 -1.09
C PHE A 367 4.62 -1.66 -1.27
N ASP A 368 5.10 -1.40 -2.48
CA ASP A 368 6.50 -1.05 -2.73
C ASP A 368 6.70 0.32 -3.36
N SER A 369 6.32 0.48 -4.63
CA SER A 369 6.67 1.68 -5.38
C SER A 369 6.03 2.93 -4.78
N LEU A 370 4.73 2.87 -4.45
CA LEU A 370 3.98 4.00 -3.91
C LEU A 370 4.52 4.52 -2.58
N PRO A 371 4.68 3.69 -1.54
CA PRO A 371 5.29 4.12 -0.29
C PRO A 371 6.67 4.77 -0.48
N ARG A 372 7.49 4.27 -1.42
CA ARG A 372 8.85 4.80 -1.65
C ARG A 372 8.84 6.20 -2.23
N TRP A 373 8.14 6.42 -3.34
CA TRP A 373 8.15 7.75 -3.95
C TRP A 373 7.45 8.78 -3.07
N GLU A 374 6.45 8.40 -2.28
CA GLU A 374 5.81 9.30 -1.32
C GLU A 374 6.74 9.64 -0.16
N ALA A 375 7.50 8.67 0.36
CA ALA A 375 8.54 8.92 1.35
C ALA A 375 9.59 9.92 0.81
N ILE A 376 10.06 9.70 -0.42
CA ILE A 376 11.01 10.59 -1.09
C ILE A 376 10.40 11.99 -1.30
N ALA A 377 9.15 12.07 -1.78
CA ALA A 377 8.43 13.33 -1.92
C ALA A 377 8.22 14.04 -0.57
N GLY A 378 8.07 13.29 0.53
CA GLY A 378 8.04 13.80 1.90
C GLY A 378 9.35 14.47 2.34
N LEU A 379 10.50 13.94 1.92
CA LEU A 379 11.80 14.62 2.08
C LEU A 379 11.84 15.90 1.25
N GLY A 380 11.38 15.84 0.00
CA GLY A 380 11.21 17.01 -0.87
C GLY A 380 10.36 18.10 -0.22
N PHE A 381 9.25 17.72 0.42
CA PHE A 381 8.35 18.61 1.13
C PHE A 381 9.02 19.27 2.34
N ALA A 382 9.79 18.51 3.13
CA ALA A 382 10.49 19.05 4.29
C ALA A 382 11.54 20.10 3.89
N HIS A 383 12.41 19.76 2.93
CA HIS A 383 13.41 20.70 2.41
C HIS A 383 12.77 21.89 1.69
N GLY A 384 11.68 21.66 0.96
CA GLY A 384 10.94 22.73 0.29
C GLY A 384 10.35 23.76 1.26
N ASN A 385 9.83 23.29 2.40
CA ASN A 385 9.35 24.18 3.47
C ASN A 385 10.48 25.03 4.07
N ARG A 386 11.70 24.48 4.21
CA ARG A 386 12.86 25.26 4.67
C ARG A 386 13.33 26.25 3.60
N ALA A 387 13.36 25.82 2.35
CA ALA A 387 13.67 26.67 1.20
C ALA A 387 12.75 27.89 1.11
N ALA A 388 11.46 27.71 1.38
CA ALA A 388 10.45 28.75 1.31
C ALA A 388 10.37 29.66 2.55
N GLU A 389 11.05 29.35 3.66
CA GLU A 389 10.95 30.13 4.90
C GLU A 389 11.31 31.62 4.72
N PRO A 390 12.39 31.99 3.99
CA PRO A 390 12.68 33.39 3.68
C PRO A 390 11.61 34.09 2.83
N LEU A 391 10.85 33.33 2.02
CA LEU A 391 9.83 33.85 1.11
C LEU A 391 8.46 34.08 1.81
N GLY A 392 8.33 33.68 3.08
CA GLY A 392 7.07 33.70 3.82
C GLY A 392 6.51 35.09 4.09
N ASP A 393 7.08 35.84 5.03
CA ASP A 393 6.68 37.21 5.32
C ASP A 393 7.90 38.14 5.29
N PHE A 394 8.00 38.93 4.22
CA PHE A 394 9.06 39.91 4.04
C PHE A 394 8.50 41.26 3.55
N PRO A 395 9.15 42.39 3.91
CA PRO A 395 8.69 43.73 3.55
C PRO A 395 8.56 43.95 2.03
N THR A 396 7.61 44.80 1.63
CA THR A 396 7.54 45.32 0.25
C THR A 396 8.82 46.11 -0.09
N GLY A 397 9.18 46.14 -1.37
CA GLY A 397 10.39 46.80 -1.85
C GLY A 397 11.69 46.02 -1.61
N LYS A 398 11.62 44.79 -1.07
CA LYS A 398 12.79 43.91 -0.92
C LYS A 398 12.75 42.74 -1.88
N VAL A 399 13.92 42.40 -2.43
CA VAL A 399 14.17 41.17 -3.20
C VAL A 399 14.70 40.12 -2.23
N VAL A 400 14.06 38.95 -2.21
CA VAL A 400 14.41 37.85 -1.29
C VAL A 400 14.57 36.54 -2.06
N PHE A 401 15.65 35.83 -1.76
CA PHE A 401 15.90 34.49 -2.28
C PHE A 401 15.35 33.44 -1.33
N ALA A 402 14.93 32.30 -1.89
CA ALA A 402 14.78 31.07 -1.11
C ALA A 402 16.14 30.65 -0.51
N ASP A 403 16.12 29.77 0.49
CA ASP A 403 17.34 29.05 0.84
C ASP A 403 17.76 28.16 -0.34
N LEU A 404 18.90 28.50 -0.96
CA LEU A 404 19.34 27.89 -2.21
C LEU A 404 19.79 26.43 -2.01
N GLU A 405 20.35 26.10 -0.85
CA GLU A 405 20.80 24.73 -0.58
C GLU A 405 19.60 23.82 -0.35
N GLU A 406 18.65 24.27 0.46
CA GLU A 406 17.41 23.55 0.73
C GLU A 406 16.55 23.43 -0.54
N ALA A 407 16.52 24.45 -1.41
CA ALA A 407 15.86 24.38 -2.71
C ALA A 407 16.47 23.29 -3.60
N ARG A 408 17.81 23.17 -3.66
CA ARG A 408 18.47 22.09 -4.44
C ARG A 408 18.13 20.71 -3.89
N LYS A 409 18.11 20.54 -2.55
CA LYS A 409 17.72 19.27 -1.92
C LYS A 409 16.27 18.92 -2.25
N ALA A 410 15.36 19.89 -2.13
CA ALA A 410 13.94 19.70 -2.45
C ALA A 410 13.76 19.27 -3.92
N ALA A 411 14.36 19.99 -4.86
CA ALA A 411 14.30 19.70 -6.29
C ALA A 411 14.80 18.28 -6.61
N LYS A 412 15.94 17.88 -6.01
CA LYS A 412 16.50 16.53 -6.17
C LYS A 412 15.52 15.45 -5.69
N TYR A 413 14.95 15.60 -4.51
CA TYR A 413 14.01 14.61 -3.97
C TYR A 413 12.74 14.51 -4.81
N TYR A 414 12.17 15.64 -5.27
CA TYR A 414 11.01 15.57 -6.15
C TYR A 414 11.33 14.93 -7.51
N ASP A 415 12.50 15.19 -8.10
CA ASP A 415 12.94 14.50 -9.33
C ASP A 415 13.08 12.99 -9.10
N GLU A 416 13.65 12.58 -7.96
CA GLU A 416 13.82 11.16 -7.60
C GLU A 416 12.45 10.47 -7.43
N ALA A 417 11.49 11.12 -6.78
CA ALA A 417 10.12 10.61 -6.66
C ALA A 417 9.44 10.49 -8.03
N VAL A 418 9.48 11.55 -8.84
CA VAL A 418 8.87 11.59 -10.19
C VAL A 418 9.44 10.50 -11.10
N ALA A 419 10.74 10.22 -11.02
CA ALA A 419 11.40 9.19 -11.82
C ALA A 419 10.87 7.77 -11.54
N MET A 420 10.30 7.53 -10.35
CA MET A 420 9.71 6.24 -9.98
C MET A 420 8.22 6.11 -10.37
N MET A 421 7.56 7.23 -10.66
CA MET A 421 6.11 7.25 -10.90
C MET A 421 5.77 6.88 -12.35
N PRO A 422 4.72 6.07 -12.58
CA PRO A 422 4.13 5.89 -13.90
C PRO A 422 3.57 7.21 -14.49
N ASP A 423 3.61 7.37 -15.81
CA ASP A 423 3.06 8.57 -16.49
C ASP A 423 1.53 8.70 -16.36
N ASP A 424 0.82 7.60 -16.09
CA ASP A 424 -0.62 7.56 -15.85
C ASP A 424 -1.00 7.73 -14.37
N PHE A 425 -0.03 8.03 -13.48
CA PHE A 425 -0.31 8.33 -12.08
C PHE A 425 -0.72 9.80 -11.88
N HIS A 426 -1.93 10.01 -11.36
CA HIS A 426 -2.59 11.32 -11.31
C HIS A 426 -1.81 12.44 -10.58
N ASP A 427 -1.01 12.10 -9.55
CA ASP A 427 -0.22 13.10 -8.82
C ASP A 427 1.09 13.51 -9.52
N LYS A 428 1.54 12.75 -10.53
CA LYS A 428 2.86 12.94 -11.14
C LYS A 428 3.07 14.36 -11.70
N PRO A 429 2.13 14.97 -12.45
CA PRO A 429 2.30 16.34 -12.92
C PRO A 429 2.52 17.34 -11.79
N GLY A 430 1.78 17.21 -10.69
CA GLY A 430 1.90 18.10 -9.53
C GLY A 430 3.32 18.07 -8.97
N LEU A 431 3.90 16.88 -8.82
CA LEU A 431 5.29 16.72 -8.34
C LEU A 431 6.31 17.23 -9.36
N MET A 432 6.07 17.10 -10.67
CA MET A 432 6.93 17.66 -11.72
C MET A 432 6.99 19.19 -11.65
N TRP A 433 5.84 19.85 -11.44
CA TRP A 433 5.78 21.30 -11.25
C TRP A 433 6.49 21.76 -9.98
N ILE A 434 6.35 21.01 -8.88
CA ILE A 434 7.05 21.30 -7.64
C ILE A 434 8.57 21.11 -7.80
N ALA A 435 9.01 20.07 -8.51
CA ALA A 435 10.42 19.84 -8.80
C ALA A 435 11.02 21.02 -9.60
N LEU A 436 10.35 21.43 -10.69
CA LEU A 436 10.78 22.55 -11.51
C LEU A 436 10.79 23.86 -10.72
N TYR A 437 9.78 24.09 -9.87
CA TYR A 437 9.74 25.26 -8.98
C TYR A 437 11.00 25.37 -8.15
N TYR A 438 11.41 24.30 -7.46
CA TYR A 438 12.61 24.35 -6.62
C TYR A 438 13.92 24.40 -7.41
N HIS A 439 13.98 23.82 -8.62
CA HIS A 439 15.11 24.03 -9.53
C HIS A 439 15.26 25.49 -9.93
N LEU A 440 14.16 26.17 -10.25
CA LEU A 440 14.17 27.59 -10.60
C LEU A 440 14.52 28.49 -9.39
N ARG A 441 14.07 28.13 -8.19
CA ARG A 441 14.48 28.80 -6.94
C ARG A 441 15.97 28.63 -6.65
N ALA A 442 16.53 27.45 -6.93
CA ALA A 442 17.95 27.16 -6.74
C ALA A 442 18.84 27.78 -7.84
N GLY A 443 18.31 27.94 -9.06
CA GLY A 443 19.06 28.35 -10.24
C GLY A 443 19.95 27.26 -10.82
N GLY A 444 20.59 27.55 -11.96
CA GLY A 444 21.55 26.68 -12.63
C GLY A 444 20.99 25.82 -13.75
N LEU A 445 19.68 25.89 -14.03
CA LEU A 445 19.10 25.25 -15.21
C LEU A 445 19.36 26.07 -16.48
N ARG A 446 19.65 25.37 -17.58
CA ARG A 446 19.61 25.97 -18.92
C ARG A 446 18.17 26.27 -19.33
N VAL A 447 17.97 27.33 -20.11
CA VAL A 447 16.66 27.65 -20.70
C VAL A 447 16.07 26.47 -21.47
N ALA A 448 16.89 25.72 -22.22
CA ALA A 448 16.47 24.47 -22.86
C ALA A 448 15.86 23.47 -21.86
N ALA A 449 16.54 23.23 -20.73
CA ALA A 449 16.10 22.26 -19.72
C ALA A 449 14.80 22.69 -19.01
N ILE A 450 14.59 24.00 -18.85
CA ILE A 450 13.33 24.54 -18.31
C ILE A 450 12.19 24.24 -19.27
N ARG A 451 12.36 24.53 -20.57
CA ARG A 451 11.37 24.25 -21.63
C ARG A 451 11.06 22.77 -21.72
N ASP A 452 12.08 21.92 -21.67
CA ASP A 452 11.91 20.46 -21.72
C ASP A 452 11.11 19.93 -20.53
N ARG A 453 11.35 20.46 -19.33
CA ARG A 453 10.60 20.08 -18.11
C ARG A 453 9.15 20.55 -18.14
N VAL A 454 8.89 21.77 -18.61
CA VAL A 454 7.53 22.29 -18.85
C VAL A 454 6.79 21.39 -19.83
N ALA A 455 7.40 21.13 -21.00
CA ALA A 455 6.80 20.28 -22.01
C ALA A 455 6.60 18.84 -21.52
N ALA A 456 7.48 18.31 -20.66
CA ALA A 456 7.31 17.00 -20.05
C ALA A 456 6.10 16.96 -19.11
N ALA A 457 5.94 17.97 -18.24
CA ALA A 457 4.79 18.03 -17.34
C ALA A 457 3.47 18.14 -18.12
N GLU A 458 3.41 19.02 -19.14
CA GLU A 458 2.23 19.17 -20.00
C GLU A 458 1.88 17.89 -20.78
N ARG A 459 2.88 17.11 -21.21
CA ARG A 459 2.63 15.80 -21.84
C ARG A 459 1.99 14.81 -20.88
N VAL A 460 2.45 14.74 -19.63
CA VAL A 460 1.87 13.86 -18.60
C VAL A 460 0.44 14.31 -18.26
N GLU A 461 0.19 15.61 -18.16
CA GLU A 461 -1.18 16.14 -17.98
C GLU A 461 -2.12 15.73 -19.12
N ALA A 462 -1.64 15.80 -20.37
CA ALA A 462 -2.42 15.40 -21.54
C ALA A 462 -2.76 13.89 -21.57
N ILE A 463 -1.89 13.03 -21.01
CA ILE A 463 -2.16 11.60 -20.83
C ILE A 463 -3.30 11.39 -19.82
N LEU A 464 -3.35 12.20 -18.76
CA LEU A 464 -4.29 12.05 -17.64
C LEU A 464 -5.66 12.70 -17.91
N GLU A 465 -5.71 13.75 -18.73
CA GLU A 465 -6.92 14.55 -19.00
C GLU A 465 -8.15 13.70 -19.41
N PRO A 466 -8.03 12.65 -20.26
CA PRO A 466 -9.18 11.81 -20.61
C PRO A 466 -9.78 11.01 -19.44
N TYR A 467 -8.98 10.73 -18.40
CA TYR A 467 -9.38 9.90 -17.26
C TYR A 467 -9.87 10.72 -16.07
N PHE A 468 -9.21 11.85 -15.79
CA PHE A 468 -9.47 12.67 -14.59
C PHE A 468 -10.07 14.04 -14.91
N GLY A 469 -10.21 14.37 -16.20
CA GLY A 469 -10.58 15.71 -16.66
C GLY A 469 -9.41 16.70 -16.59
N ARG A 470 -9.64 17.92 -17.06
CA ARG A 470 -8.66 19.01 -16.92
C ARG A 470 -8.56 19.43 -15.45
N ASP A 471 -7.36 19.42 -14.89
CA ASP A 471 -7.14 20.05 -13.59
C ASP A 471 -7.26 21.57 -13.73
N SER A 472 -8.35 22.12 -13.19
CA SER A 472 -8.56 23.57 -13.16
C SER A 472 -7.75 24.25 -12.05
N ARG A 473 -7.19 23.48 -11.10
CA ARG A 473 -6.44 24.00 -9.95
C ARG A 473 -5.00 24.27 -10.35
N LYS A 474 -4.77 25.44 -10.96
CA LYS A 474 -3.42 25.95 -11.21
C LYS A 474 -2.76 26.38 -9.90
N THR A 475 -1.94 25.49 -9.33
CA THR A 475 -1.15 25.73 -8.12
C THR A 475 -0.19 26.92 -8.29
N GLU A 476 0.29 27.47 -7.18
CA GLU A 476 1.29 28.56 -7.24
C GLU A 476 2.58 28.12 -7.95
N GLN A 477 3.01 26.88 -7.73
CA GLN A 477 4.20 26.30 -8.37
C GLN A 477 4.00 26.18 -9.87
N TYR A 478 2.84 25.69 -10.32
CA TYR A 478 2.48 25.64 -11.74
C TYR A 478 2.56 27.04 -12.37
N LYS A 479 1.86 28.02 -11.76
CA LYS A 479 1.78 29.39 -12.29
C LYS A 479 3.17 30.01 -12.38
N PHE A 480 3.94 29.90 -11.30
CA PHE A 480 5.32 30.35 -11.24
C PHE A 480 6.14 29.75 -12.38
N CYS A 481 6.17 28.42 -12.53
CA CYS A 481 6.99 27.75 -13.54
C CYS A 481 6.63 28.18 -14.96
N LYS A 482 5.33 28.28 -15.28
CA LYS A 482 4.84 28.75 -16.58
C LYS A 482 5.27 30.19 -16.85
N THR A 483 4.98 31.11 -15.91
CA THR A 483 5.37 32.52 -16.03
C THR A 483 6.88 32.68 -16.23
N GLN A 484 7.71 31.95 -15.49
CA GLN A 484 9.16 32.01 -15.65
C GLN A 484 9.60 31.44 -17.00
N CYS A 485 9.01 30.34 -17.46
CA CYS A 485 9.32 29.77 -18.77
C CYS A 485 8.94 30.74 -19.92
N ASP A 486 7.78 31.37 -19.83
CA ASP A 486 7.30 32.32 -20.84
C ASP A 486 8.18 33.58 -20.87
N SER A 487 8.60 34.08 -19.70
CA SER A 487 9.53 35.20 -19.57
C SER A 487 10.90 34.91 -20.22
N LEU A 488 11.29 33.65 -20.31
CA LEU A 488 12.53 33.18 -20.92
C LEU A 488 12.40 32.81 -22.41
N ALA A 489 11.24 33.03 -23.05
CA ALA A 489 11.00 32.61 -24.43
C ALA A 489 12.00 33.22 -25.44
N HIS A 490 12.42 34.46 -25.21
CA HIS A 490 13.36 35.19 -26.07
C HIS A 490 14.84 34.93 -25.72
N ILE A 491 15.12 34.25 -24.61
CA ILE A 491 16.49 33.96 -24.16
C ILE A 491 17.02 32.71 -24.89
N PRO A 492 18.29 32.70 -25.35
CA PRO A 492 18.85 31.54 -26.04
C PRO A 492 18.83 30.26 -25.19
N PRO A 493 18.57 29.08 -25.78
CA PRO A 493 18.44 27.82 -25.03
C PRO A 493 19.70 27.40 -24.24
N SER A 494 20.88 27.86 -24.66
CA SER A 494 22.17 27.55 -24.03
C SER A 494 22.44 28.32 -22.74
N VAL A 495 21.68 29.40 -22.47
CA VAL A 495 21.87 30.30 -21.33
C VAL A 495 21.44 29.60 -20.04
N ASN A 496 22.26 29.70 -19.00
CA ASN A 496 21.92 29.25 -17.66
C ASN A 496 21.16 30.33 -16.91
N VAL A 497 20.05 29.98 -16.29
CA VAL A 497 19.23 30.88 -15.50
C VAL A 497 19.76 30.88 -14.07
N LYS A 498 20.02 32.06 -13.51
CA LYS A 498 20.40 32.24 -12.11
C LYS A 498 19.22 31.90 -11.18
N ALA A 499 19.47 31.78 -9.89
CA ALA A 499 18.39 31.60 -8.90
C ALA A 499 17.36 32.72 -9.03
N ILE A 500 16.07 32.37 -8.97
CA ILE A 500 14.96 33.31 -9.13
C ILE A 500 14.46 33.77 -7.74
N PRO A 501 14.75 35.02 -7.32
CA PRO A 501 14.21 35.57 -6.09
C PRO A 501 12.75 36.01 -6.28
N THR A 502 12.06 36.27 -5.17
CA THR A 502 10.76 36.96 -5.17
C THR A 502 10.94 38.42 -4.76
N PHE A 503 10.20 39.31 -5.42
CA PHE A 503 10.10 40.73 -5.12
C PHE A 503 8.63 41.11 -4.88
N ARG A 504 8.33 41.74 -3.74
CA ARG A 504 7.00 42.31 -3.45
C ARG A 504 6.98 43.78 -3.86
N ASN A 505 6.36 44.08 -5.00
CA ASN A 505 6.35 45.42 -5.56
C ASN A 505 5.50 46.39 -4.70
N PRO A 506 6.03 47.56 -4.29
CA PRO A 506 5.21 48.59 -3.67
C PRO A 506 4.14 49.12 -4.63
N ALA A 507 2.94 49.40 -4.11
CA ALA A 507 1.83 49.88 -4.93
C ALA A 507 2.19 51.17 -5.68
N GLY A 508 1.88 51.22 -6.98
CA GLY A 508 2.11 52.39 -7.84
C GLY A 508 3.58 52.69 -8.18
N ARG A 509 4.50 51.76 -7.91
CA ARG A 509 5.93 51.91 -8.23
C ARG A 509 6.37 50.98 -9.36
N ASP A 510 7.36 51.42 -10.12
CA ASP A 510 8.00 50.62 -11.15
C ASP A 510 9.02 49.66 -10.49
N PRO A 511 8.91 48.33 -10.71
CA PRO A 511 9.85 47.36 -10.14
C PRO A 511 11.32 47.60 -10.53
N ARG A 512 11.58 48.24 -11.68
CA ARG A 512 12.93 48.56 -12.16
C ARG A 512 13.65 49.56 -11.26
N ASP A 513 12.93 50.32 -10.44
CA ASP A 513 13.52 51.20 -9.42
C ASP A 513 14.20 50.42 -8.29
N PHE A 514 13.84 49.14 -8.09
CA PHE A 514 14.27 48.31 -6.96
C PHE A 514 15.18 47.15 -7.35
N ILE A 515 15.13 46.72 -8.62
CA ILE A 515 15.83 45.56 -9.13
C ILE A 515 17.04 46.04 -9.93
N SER A 516 18.25 45.78 -9.42
CA SER A 516 19.52 46.08 -10.10
C SER A 516 20.33 44.82 -10.34
N GLU A 517 21.27 44.83 -11.29
CA GLU A 517 22.13 43.67 -11.60
C GLU A 517 22.91 43.15 -10.36
N GLN A 518 23.15 44.02 -9.39
CA GLN A 518 23.89 43.71 -8.17
C GLN A 518 23.25 42.57 -7.36
N ILE A 519 21.93 42.36 -7.44
CA ILE A 519 21.24 41.30 -6.69
C ILE A 519 21.68 39.89 -7.11
N TRP A 520 22.20 39.76 -8.33
CA TRP A 520 22.68 38.49 -8.89
C TRP A 520 24.19 38.32 -8.79
N LYS A 521 24.91 39.29 -8.21
CA LYS A 521 26.36 39.24 -8.04
C LYS A 521 26.74 38.03 -7.20
N GLY A 522 27.65 37.20 -7.72
CA GLY A 522 28.10 35.98 -7.04
C GLY A 522 27.18 34.77 -7.20
N LEU A 523 26.02 34.90 -7.85
CA LEU A 523 25.16 33.76 -8.19
C LEU A 523 25.59 33.12 -9.51
N ALA A 524 25.62 31.79 -9.54
CA ALA A 524 25.90 31.00 -10.72
C ALA A 524 24.79 31.16 -11.78
N GLY A 525 25.18 31.19 -13.06
CA GLY A 525 24.29 31.36 -14.20
C GLY A 525 24.55 32.66 -14.98
N ASP A 526 23.88 32.80 -16.11
CA ASP A 526 24.11 33.83 -17.12
C ASP A 526 23.01 34.89 -17.13
N ALA A 527 21.74 34.48 -16.99
CA ALA A 527 20.58 35.38 -17.01
C ALA A 527 19.85 35.44 -15.66
N GLY A 528 19.52 36.65 -15.20
CA GLY A 528 18.70 36.88 -14.02
C GLY A 528 17.23 37.09 -14.38
N VAL A 529 16.33 36.46 -13.61
CA VAL A 529 14.87 36.67 -13.69
C VAL A 529 14.35 36.89 -12.27
N VAL A 530 13.29 37.68 -12.10
CA VAL A 530 12.65 37.96 -10.80
C VAL A 530 11.17 37.58 -10.85
N ASP A 531 10.71 36.91 -9.81
CA ASP A 531 9.30 36.66 -9.54
C ASP A 531 8.67 37.86 -8.83
N ILE A 532 7.83 38.62 -9.54
CA ILE A 532 7.29 39.89 -9.05
C ILE A 532 5.84 39.71 -8.60
N ILE A 533 5.60 39.93 -7.31
CA ILE A 533 4.26 39.99 -6.72
C ILE A 533 3.78 41.45 -6.76
N GLY A 534 2.59 41.68 -7.32
CA GLY A 534 2.01 43.03 -7.45
C GLY A 534 2.53 43.82 -8.64
N LEU A 535 2.88 43.13 -9.75
CA LEU A 535 3.26 43.77 -11.01
C LEU A 535 2.04 44.49 -11.62
N PRO A 536 2.13 45.79 -11.95
CA PRO A 536 1.05 46.51 -12.64
C PRO A 536 0.74 45.89 -14.00
N ASP A 537 -0.54 45.82 -14.39
CA ASP A 537 -0.99 45.18 -15.64
C ASP A 537 -0.37 45.81 -16.90
N ASN A 538 0.02 47.08 -16.85
CA ASN A 538 0.67 47.79 -17.94
C ASN A 538 2.18 47.47 -18.08
N LEU A 539 2.74 46.65 -17.18
CA LEU A 539 4.14 46.24 -17.13
C LEU A 539 4.32 44.71 -17.15
N GLN A 540 3.22 43.94 -17.22
CA GLN A 540 3.24 42.50 -17.53
C GLN A 540 3.71 42.27 -18.96
#